data_AF-A0A924VUC1-F1
#
_entry.id   AF-A0A924VUC1-F1
#
_cell.length_a   1.000
_cell.length_b   1.000
_cell.length_c   1.000
_cell.angle_alpha   90.00
_cell.angle_beta   90.00
_cell.angle_gamma   90.00
#
_symmetry.space_group_name_H-M   'P 1'
#
loop_
_entity.id
_entity.type
_entity.pdbx_description
1 polymer ?
#
loop_
_entity_poly.entity_id
_entity_poly.type
_entity_poly.pdbx_seq_one_letter_code
_entity_poly.pdbx_strand_id
1 'polypeptide(L)'
;MIALSVFAAVLGALLLVPLSAAAASIGPGYQQPGKPLNHLGGYLTPGGRVAYCIDPGLPSAVARDTGDSGVVGSVNGLGAAEMLSLNTLLDRHGETSDANTAAAVAMAVWTIAGNAAYQAEGGDGYVLVRAPADQRMAIQALADRFRAEATAVTATPPTAVLSISIDTGDDYGGILALDATPGVTGTVVLTNAVFADTGGHTRSPVSAGARLAVVAVPPSGSTAYRILASSSDLVVPAAPPASVHVYSTSGAQTLVAAADSSSIVLAASASDLRDRLTPSLSTTAQSAAEVGGTVIDTASLLDVPSSGVHLRWFGYLQPIGSSTPQCAVSTLAFESSEPVTITTDGVVASELFAVTDRSVGTVFWVATLTRNDVVVAKGICGDSAETTVITSPETPPHLPVVSG
;
A
#
# COMPACT_ATOMS: atom_id res chain seq x y z
N MET A 1 66.49 27.92 -24.15
CA MET A 1 65.67 27.88 -22.93
C MET A 1 64.76 26.67 -23.04
N ILE A 2 65.12 25.60 -22.34
CA ILE A 2 64.41 24.31 -22.33
C ILE A 2 63.76 24.22 -20.96
N ALA A 3 62.42 24.22 -20.90
CA ALA A 3 61.67 23.99 -19.68
C ALA A 3 61.19 22.53 -19.69
N LEU A 4 61.91 21.68 -18.97
CA LEU A 4 61.55 20.28 -18.75
C LEU A 4 60.77 20.21 -17.42
N SER A 5 59.48 19.94 -17.51
CA SER A 5 58.58 19.82 -16.35
C SER A 5 58.69 18.40 -15.77
N VAL A 6 59.17 18.30 -14.54
CA VAL A 6 59.24 17.03 -13.78
C VAL A 6 57.93 16.86 -13.02
N PHE A 7 57.14 15.84 -13.39
CA PHE A 7 55.98 15.39 -12.64
C PHE A 7 56.46 14.51 -11.47
N ALA A 8 56.27 14.97 -10.23
CA ALA A 8 56.49 14.17 -9.04
C ALA A 8 55.28 13.25 -8.80
N ALA A 9 55.47 11.94 -8.99
CA ALA A 9 54.50 10.93 -8.60
C ALA A 9 54.54 10.74 -7.07
N VAL A 10 53.52 11.24 -6.36
CA VAL A 10 53.32 10.95 -4.94
C VAL A 10 52.66 9.58 -4.83
N LEU A 11 53.45 8.57 -4.46
CA LEU A 11 52.97 7.24 -4.10
C LEU A 11 52.32 7.34 -2.70
N GLY A 12 51.01 7.52 -2.65
CA GLY A 12 50.25 7.47 -1.40
C GLY A 12 50.20 6.03 -0.89
N ALA A 13 51.02 5.72 0.12
CA ALA A 13 50.87 4.50 0.89
C ALA A 13 49.53 4.55 1.63
N LEU A 14 48.55 3.77 1.16
CA LEU A 14 47.33 3.50 1.89
C LEU A 14 47.71 2.66 3.12
N LEU A 15 47.91 3.32 4.26
CA LEU A 15 47.94 2.67 5.56
C LEU A 15 46.53 2.12 5.81
N LEU A 16 46.33 0.82 5.54
CA LEU A 16 45.24 0.05 6.14
C LEU A 16 45.49 0.03 7.65
N VAL A 17 44.91 0.99 8.38
CA VAL A 17 44.92 0.96 9.83
C VAL A 17 44.08 -0.25 10.25
N PRO A 18 44.66 -1.28 10.90
CA PRO A 18 43.83 -2.35 11.44
C PRO A 18 42.87 -1.72 12.45
N LEU A 19 41.57 -2.02 12.34
CA LEU A 19 40.60 -1.69 13.38
C LEU A 19 41.16 -2.19 14.71
N SER A 20 41.42 -1.27 15.64
CA SER A 20 42.01 -1.56 16.94
C SER A 20 41.08 -2.54 17.66
N ALA A 21 41.58 -3.73 17.99
CA ALA A 21 40.88 -4.63 18.90
C ALA A 21 40.74 -3.93 20.26
N ALA A 22 39.55 -3.97 20.83
CA ALA A 22 39.26 -3.42 22.15
C ALA A 22 38.60 -4.51 22.99
N ALA A 23 38.74 -4.41 24.31
CA ALA A 23 38.28 -5.46 25.20
C ALA A 23 36.76 -5.45 25.34
N ALA A 24 36.13 -6.63 25.27
CA ALA A 24 34.75 -6.78 25.72
C ALA A 24 34.66 -6.56 27.24
N SER A 25 33.50 -6.07 27.69
CA SER A 25 33.20 -5.87 29.10
C SER A 25 31.96 -6.67 29.52
N ILE A 26 31.74 -6.77 30.84
CA ILE A 26 30.53 -7.42 31.38
C ILE A 26 29.32 -6.56 31.00
N GLY A 27 28.34 -7.19 30.37
CA GLY A 27 27.07 -6.58 30.04
C GLY A 27 25.94 -7.02 30.99
N PRO A 28 24.69 -6.81 30.59
CA PRO A 28 23.51 -7.19 31.37
C PRO A 28 23.50 -8.67 31.74
N GLY A 29 23.13 -8.97 32.99
CA GLY A 29 23.10 -10.34 33.52
C GLY A 29 23.57 -10.41 34.97
N TYR A 30 23.99 -11.61 35.38
CA TYR A 30 24.41 -11.88 36.76
C TYR A 30 25.77 -12.57 36.83
N GLN A 31 26.56 -12.20 37.83
CA GLN A 31 27.83 -12.83 38.14
C GLN A 31 27.71 -13.65 39.41
N GLN A 32 28.32 -14.83 39.43
CA GLN A 32 28.36 -15.65 40.64
C GLN A 32 29.13 -14.92 41.77
N PRO A 33 28.58 -14.87 43.00
CA PRO A 33 29.28 -14.29 44.14
C PRO A 33 30.66 -14.93 44.33
N GLY A 34 31.69 -14.09 44.47
CA GLY A 34 33.08 -14.52 44.63
C GLY A 34 33.75 -15.09 43.37
N LYS A 35 33.06 -15.13 42.22
CA LYS A 35 33.60 -15.59 40.93
C LYS A 35 33.18 -14.62 39.82
N PRO A 36 33.81 -13.43 39.70
CA PRO A 36 33.36 -12.37 38.81
C PRO A 36 33.40 -12.72 37.31
N LEU A 37 34.18 -13.73 36.91
CA LEU A 37 34.22 -14.20 35.52
C LEU A 37 33.13 -15.26 35.21
N ASN A 38 32.43 -15.77 36.23
CA ASN A 38 31.28 -16.67 36.06
C ASN A 38 30.02 -15.84 35.81
N HIS A 39 29.90 -15.34 34.58
CA HIS A 39 28.78 -14.52 34.13
C HIS A 39 27.65 -15.37 33.51
N LEU A 40 26.42 -14.97 33.74
CA LEU A 40 25.21 -15.46 33.09
C LEU A 40 24.50 -14.25 32.48
N GLY A 41 24.70 -14.03 31.18
CA GLY A 41 24.12 -12.91 30.47
C GLY A 41 24.92 -12.50 29.24
N GLY A 42 24.68 -11.28 28.78
CA GLY A 42 25.36 -10.67 27.64
C GLY A 42 26.67 -9.99 28.04
N TYR A 43 27.54 -9.82 27.06
CA TYR A 43 28.78 -9.06 27.11
C TYR A 43 28.61 -7.80 26.28
N LEU A 44 29.23 -6.69 26.69
CA LEU A 44 29.28 -5.48 25.88
C LEU A 44 30.51 -5.54 24.98
N THR A 45 30.27 -5.48 23.67
CA THR A 45 31.35 -5.32 22.68
C THR A 45 31.95 -3.91 22.77
N PRO A 46 33.12 -3.67 22.17
CA PRO A 46 33.71 -2.33 22.12
C PRO A 46 32.80 -1.26 21.51
N GLY A 47 31.87 -1.64 20.63
CA GLY A 47 30.87 -0.75 20.03
C GLY A 47 29.65 -0.50 20.91
N GLY A 48 29.60 -1.03 22.14
CA GLY A 48 28.49 -0.89 23.08
C GLY A 48 27.31 -1.83 22.84
N ARG A 49 27.48 -2.81 21.93
CA ARG A 49 26.45 -3.77 21.55
C ARG A 49 26.40 -4.95 22.53
N VAL A 50 25.22 -5.52 22.81
CA VAL A 50 25.12 -6.73 23.63
C VAL A 50 25.35 -7.98 22.78
N ALA A 51 26.36 -8.77 23.12
CA ALA A 51 26.69 -10.04 22.45
C ALA A 51 26.75 -11.20 23.46
N TYR A 52 26.43 -12.41 23.00
CA TYR A 52 26.28 -13.59 23.83
C TYR A 52 27.31 -14.66 23.48
N CYS A 53 27.82 -15.33 24.49
CA CYS A 53 28.76 -16.43 24.32
C CYS A 53 28.08 -17.65 23.67
N ILE A 54 28.73 -18.26 22.67
CA ILE A 54 28.31 -19.55 22.08
C ILE A 54 29.14 -20.76 22.58
N ASP A 55 30.21 -20.50 23.33
CA ASP A 55 31.17 -21.48 23.82
C ASP A 55 31.12 -21.63 25.36
N PRO A 56 30.15 -22.36 25.94
CA PRO A 56 29.93 -22.39 27.39
C PRO A 56 31.12 -22.93 28.21
N GLY A 57 32.03 -23.69 27.57
CA GLY A 57 33.22 -24.28 28.19
C GLY A 57 34.51 -23.47 28.04
N LEU A 58 34.50 -22.34 27.32
CA LEU A 58 35.70 -21.51 27.13
C LEU A 58 35.81 -20.37 28.15
N PRO A 59 37.03 -19.87 28.44
CA PRO A 59 37.23 -18.73 29.32
C PRO A 59 36.53 -17.46 28.80
N SER A 60 36.05 -16.62 29.72
CA SER A 60 35.39 -15.35 29.36
C SER A 60 36.26 -14.46 28.47
N ALA A 61 35.60 -13.76 27.54
CA ALA A 61 36.22 -12.76 26.65
C ALA A 61 36.52 -11.41 27.34
N VAL A 62 36.09 -11.23 28.59
CA VAL A 62 36.26 -9.95 29.31
C VAL A 62 37.73 -9.61 29.51
N ALA A 63 38.06 -8.33 29.32
CA ALA A 63 39.42 -7.81 29.44
C ALA A 63 40.44 -8.46 28.49
N ARG A 64 39.96 -9.06 27.38
CA ARG A 64 40.79 -9.63 26.31
C ARG A 64 40.43 -8.98 24.98
N ASP A 65 41.41 -8.81 24.12
CA ASP A 65 41.24 -8.20 22.80
C ASP A 65 40.18 -8.95 21.99
N THR A 66 39.05 -8.27 21.77
CA THR A 66 37.90 -8.80 21.04
C THR A 66 37.83 -8.09 19.68
N GLY A 67 37.99 -8.84 18.60
CA GLY A 67 37.91 -8.35 17.23
C GLY A 67 36.50 -8.51 16.65
N ASP A 68 36.04 -7.52 15.89
CA ASP A 68 34.84 -7.62 15.08
C ASP A 68 35.13 -8.48 13.83
N SER A 69 34.44 -9.61 13.71
CA SER A 69 34.59 -10.55 12.60
C SER A 69 33.51 -10.38 11.52
N GLY A 70 32.58 -9.45 11.70
CA GLY A 70 31.47 -9.18 10.79
C GLY A 70 30.35 -10.23 10.84
N VAL A 71 29.47 -10.16 9.83
CA VAL A 71 28.33 -11.08 9.68
C VAL A 71 28.77 -12.35 8.95
N VAL A 72 28.51 -13.52 9.53
CA VAL A 72 28.87 -14.82 8.96
C VAL A 72 27.67 -15.75 8.85
N GLY A 73 27.61 -16.56 7.80
CA GLY A 73 26.56 -17.56 7.56
C GLY A 73 26.77 -18.90 8.28
N SER A 74 27.89 -19.08 8.98
CA SER A 74 28.16 -20.23 9.84
C SER A 74 29.21 -19.85 10.88
N VAL A 75 29.02 -20.31 12.11
CA VAL A 75 29.96 -20.17 13.23
C VAL A 75 29.94 -21.47 14.03
N ASN A 76 31.08 -21.92 14.54
CA ASN A 76 31.20 -23.14 15.36
C ASN A 76 30.57 -24.43 14.77
N GLY A 77 30.51 -24.53 13.44
CA GLY A 77 29.92 -25.69 12.76
C GLY A 77 28.40 -25.73 12.75
N LEU A 78 27.73 -24.65 13.17
CA LEU A 78 26.27 -24.56 13.13
C LEU A 78 25.74 -24.56 11.69
N GLY A 79 24.68 -25.35 11.49
CA GLY A 79 23.95 -25.44 10.23
C GLY A 79 22.97 -24.27 10.05
N ALA A 80 22.44 -24.11 8.83
CA ALA A 80 21.59 -22.98 8.48
C ALA A 80 20.32 -22.83 9.36
N ALA A 81 19.70 -23.94 9.77
CA ALA A 81 18.53 -23.91 10.64
C ALA A 81 18.86 -23.43 12.07
N GLU A 82 20.01 -23.83 12.60
CA GLU A 82 20.51 -23.39 13.91
C GLU A 82 20.92 -21.91 13.85
N MET A 83 21.60 -21.50 12.79
CA MET A 83 21.96 -20.10 12.54
C MET A 83 20.71 -19.20 12.44
N LEU A 84 19.66 -19.66 11.76
CA LEU A 84 18.38 -18.96 11.67
C LEU A 84 17.70 -18.83 13.04
N SER A 85 17.66 -19.93 13.80
CA SER A 85 17.07 -19.95 15.15
C SER A 85 17.84 -19.03 16.11
N LEU A 86 19.18 -19.07 16.04
CA LEU A 86 20.08 -18.24 16.83
C LEU A 86 19.91 -16.76 16.50
N ASN A 87 19.92 -16.39 15.22
CA ASN A 87 19.76 -15.00 14.83
C ASN A 87 18.37 -14.47 15.20
N THR A 88 17.32 -15.28 15.06
CA THR A 88 15.96 -14.89 15.45
C THR A 88 15.82 -14.66 16.95
N LEU A 89 16.45 -15.50 17.78
CA LEU A 89 16.52 -15.31 19.23
C LEU A 89 17.22 -13.99 19.58
N LEU A 90 18.37 -13.72 18.96
CA LEU A 90 19.19 -12.54 19.22
C LEU A 90 18.53 -11.25 18.73
N ASP A 91 17.87 -11.26 17.56
CA ASP A 91 17.17 -10.11 16.99
C ASP A 91 16.00 -9.67 17.89
N ARG A 92 15.24 -10.64 18.42
CA ARG A 92 14.07 -10.35 19.27
C ARG A 92 14.42 -9.96 20.70
N HIS A 93 15.46 -10.58 21.27
CA HIS A 93 15.70 -10.53 22.73
C HIS A 93 17.13 -10.15 23.12
N GLY A 94 18.06 -10.14 22.17
CA GLY A 94 19.50 -10.02 22.43
C GLY A 94 19.95 -8.62 22.87
N GLU A 95 19.48 -7.57 22.20
CA GLU A 95 19.77 -6.17 22.57
C GLU A 95 18.87 -5.73 23.74
N THR A 96 19.20 -6.17 24.94
CA THR A 96 18.44 -5.88 26.17
C THR A 96 19.34 -5.33 27.27
N SER A 97 18.78 -4.45 28.11
CA SER A 97 19.40 -4.01 29.36
C SER A 97 18.87 -4.75 30.59
N ASP A 98 17.83 -5.59 30.44
CA ASP A 98 17.24 -6.36 31.53
C ASP A 98 18.06 -7.60 31.86
N ALA A 99 18.47 -7.74 33.13
CA ALA A 99 19.37 -8.81 33.57
C ALA A 99 18.74 -10.20 33.47
N ASN A 100 17.44 -10.33 33.73
CA ASN A 100 16.75 -11.62 33.63
C ASN A 100 16.61 -12.08 32.17
N THR A 101 16.27 -11.14 31.27
CA THR A 101 16.19 -11.38 29.82
C THR A 101 17.56 -11.77 29.28
N ALA A 102 18.62 -11.02 29.60
CA ALA A 102 19.97 -11.34 29.13
C ALA A 102 20.45 -12.72 29.63
N ALA A 103 20.19 -13.05 30.90
CA ALA A 103 20.49 -14.37 31.46
C ALA A 103 19.75 -15.49 30.71
N ALA A 104 18.46 -15.30 30.43
CA ALA A 104 17.64 -16.25 29.69
C ALA A 104 18.09 -16.40 28.22
N VAL A 105 18.47 -15.31 27.55
CA VAL A 105 19.05 -15.36 26.20
C VAL A 105 20.34 -16.17 26.19
N ALA A 106 21.25 -15.96 27.15
CA ALA A 106 22.48 -16.75 27.25
C ALA A 106 22.21 -18.27 27.38
N MET A 107 21.24 -18.66 28.21
CA MET A 107 20.84 -20.07 28.36
C MET A 107 20.24 -20.65 27.07
N ALA A 108 19.42 -19.88 26.36
CA ALA A 108 18.85 -20.29 25.08
C ALA A 108 19.92 -20.37 23.98
N VAL A 109 20.85 -19.42 23.90
CA VAL A 109 21.99 -19.44 22.98
C VAL A 109 22.84 -20.70 23.17
N TRP A 110 23.18 -21.08 24.41
CA TRP A 110 23.93 -22.31 24.66
C TRP A 110 23.16 -23.58 24.33
N THR A 111 21.82 -23.54 24.36
CA THR A 111 20.99 -24.67 23.90
C THR A 111 21.05 -24.84 22.38
N ILE A 112 21.22 -23.74 21.64
CA ILE A 112 21.31 -23.76 20.17
C ILE A 112 22.74 -24.05 19.71
N ALA A 113 23.72 -23.33 20.26
CA ALA A 113 25.07 -23.28 19.72
C ALA A 113 26.08 -24.21 20.41
N GLY A 114 25.79 -24.70 21.61
CA GLY A 114 26.75 -25.39 22.47
C GLY A 114 26.15 -26.49 23.34
N ASN A 115 25.02 -27.08 22.94
CA ASN A 115 24.18 -27.89 23.81
C ASN A 115 24.94 -29.03 24.49
N ALA A 116 25.79 -29.76 23.74
CA ALA A 116 26.53 -30.88 24.31
C ALA A 116 27.45 -30.45 25.47
N ALA A 117 28.20 -29.36 25.29
CA ALA A 117 29.05 -28.79 26.34
C ALA A 117 28.23 -28.20 27.49
N TYR A 118 27.14 -27.51 27.16
CA TYR A 118 26.21 -26.94 28.14
C TYR A 118 25.61 -28.00 29.07
N GLN A 119 25.15 -29.12 28.51
CA GLN A 119 24.60 -30.23 29.29
C GLN A 119 25.70 -30.98 30.07
N ALA A 120 26.90 -31.13 29.50
CA ALA A 120 28.02 -31.78 30.19
C ALA A 120 28.45 -31.03 31.47
N GLU A 121 28.32 -29.70 31.49
CA GLU A 121 28.57 -28.85 32.65
C GLU A 121 27.43 -28.87 33.69
N GLY A 122 26.30 -29.53 33.41
CA GLY A 122 25.14 -29.63 34.31
C GLY A 122 23.96 -28.72 33.94
N GLY A 123 23.98 -28.12 32.74
CA GLY A 123 22.85 -27.41 32.15
C GLY A 123 22.27 -26.28 32.99
N ASP A 124 20.96 -26.10 32.94
CA ASP A 124 20.23 -24.99 33.59
C ASP A 124 20.51 -24.89 35.09
N GLY A 125 20.48 -26.04 35.79
CA GLY A 125 20.73 -26.10 37.22
C GLY A 125 22.12 -25.60 37.60
N TYR A 126 23.13 -25.87 36.76
CA TYR A 126 24.50 -25.42 37.00
C TYR A 126 24.68 -23.91 36.76
N VAL A 127 24.10 -23.36 35.70
CA VAL A 127 24.31 -21.93 35.36
C VAL A 127 23.43 -20.98 36.15
N LEU A 128 22.23 -21.39 36.55
CA LEU A 128 21.30 -20.55 37.32
C LEU A 128 21.83 -20.16 38.70
N VAL A 129 22.79 -20.90 39.26
CA VAL A 129 23.41 -20.54 40.56
C VAL A 129 24.17 -19.21 40.49
N ARG A 130 24.50 -18.74 39.28
CA ARG A 130 25.13 -17.43 39.02
C ARG A 130 24.17 -16.26 39.28
N ALA A 131 22.86 -16.51 39.23
CA ALA A 131 21.82 -15.52 39.51
C ALA A 131 21.31 -15.54 40.97
N PRO A 132 20.78 -14.42 41.48
CA PRO A 132 20.10 -14.35 42.78
C PRO A 132 18.95 -15.37 42.87
N ALA A 133 18.80 -16.00 44.04
CA ALA A 133 17.88 -17.13 44.22
C ALA A 133 16.41 -16.78 43.91
N ASP A 134 15.99 -15.57 44.23
CA ASP A 134 14.66 -15.00 43.98
C ASP A 134 14.38 -14.75 42.48
N GLN A 135 15.41 -14.65 41.65
CA GLN A 135 15.28 -14.40 40.21
C GLN A 135 15.29 -15.68 39.36
N ARG A 136 15.81 -16.79 39.89
CA ARG A 136 16.07 -18.03 39.11
C ARG A 136 14.84 -18.59 38.41
N MET A 137 13.68 -18.58 39.07
CA MET A 137 12.44 -19.07 38.46
C MET A 137 11.99 -18.20 37.27
N ALA A 138 12.14 -16.87 37.38
CA ALA A 138 11.79 -15.96 36.29
C ALA A 138 12.73 -16.14 35.09
N ILE A 139 14.03 -16.28 35.34
CA ILE A 139 15.03 -16.55 34.29
C ILE A 139 14.74 -17.88 33.59
N GLN A 140 14.47 -18.95 34.35
CA GLN A 140 14.12 -20.25 33.78
C GLN A 140 12.89 -20.17 32.88
N ALA A 141 11.82 -19.52 33.36
CA ALA A 141 10.58 -19.37 32.58
C ALA A 141 10.80 -18.59 31.27
N LEU A 142 11.64 -17.53 31.29
CA LEU A 142 12.02 -16.81 30.09
C LEU A 142 12.88 -17.68 29.15
N ALA A 143 13.85 -18.42 29.67
CA ALA A 143 14.72 -19.29 28.87
C ALA A 143 13.91 -20.39 28.16
N ASP A 144 12.95 -21.00 28.85
CA ASP A 144 12.05 -22.00 28.28
C ASP A 144 11.16 -21.41 27.18
N ARG A 145 10.64 -20.19 27.38
CA ARG A 145 9.90 -19.46 26.34
C ARG A 145 10.78 -19.19 25.12
N PHE A 146 11.98 -18.69 25.32
CA PHE A 146 12.92 -18.36 24.23
C PHE A 146 13.35 -19.59 23.44
N ARG A 147 13.55 -20.74 24.08
CA ARG A 147 13.81 -22.01 23.40
C ARG A 147 12.61 -22.49 22.58
N ALA A 148 11.40 -22.38 23.13
CA ALA A 148 10.17 -22.70 22.40
C ALA A 148 10.00 -21.79 21.17
N GLU A 149 10.28 -20.49 21.32
CA GLU A 149 10.29 -19.54 20.20
C GLU A 149 11.32 -19.92 19.14
N ALA A 150 12.56 -20.24 19.54
CA ALA A 150 13.66 -20.60 18.64
C ALA A 150 13.40 -21.91 17.87
N THR A 151 12.79 -22.91 18.51
CA THR A 151 12.45 -24.19 17.86
C THR A 151 11.27 -24.08 16.90
N ALA A 152 10.40 -23.08 17.07
CA ALA A 152 9.28 -22.81 16.17
C ALA A 152 9.68 -21.99 14.93
N VAL A 153 10.94 -21.55 14.81
CA VAL A 153 11.38 -20.71 13.70
C VAL A 153 11.42 -21.51 12.40
N THR A 154 10.60 -21.08 11.44
CA THR A 154 10.66 -21.54 10.05
C THR A 154 10.85 -20.36 9.11
N ALA A 155 11.72 -20.48 8.12
CA ALA A 155 11.88 -19.47 7.07
C ALA A 155 10.71 -19.53 6.09
N THR A 156 9.62 -18.81 6.36
CA THR A 156 8.56 -18.58 5.38
C THR A 156 8.83 -17.27 4.66
N PRO A 157 8.97 -17.28 3.32
CA PRO A 157 9.11 -16.04 2.55
C PRO A 157 7.92 -15.11 2.82
N PRO A 158 8.15 -13.79 2.99
CA PRO A 158 7.05 -12.87 3.13
C PRO A 158 6.23 -12.80 1.83
N THR A 159 4.93 -12.57 1.97
CA THR A 159 4.00 -12.47 0.84
C THR A 159 3.25 -11.15 0.93
N ALA A 160 2.85 -10.63 -0.23
CA ALA A 160 1.96 -9.49 -0.34
C ALA A 160 1.09 -9.65 -1.60
N VAL A 161 -0.22 -9.68 -1.40
CA VAL A 161 -1.20 -9.83 -2.48
C VAL A 161 -2.16 -8.65 -2.41
N LEU A 162 -2.27 -7.93 -3.52
CA LEU A 162 -3.34 -6.96 -3.71
C LEU A 162 -4.53 -7.63 -4.38
N SER A 163 -5.73 -7.23 -3.99
CA SER A 163 -6.96 -7.59 -4.69
C SER A 163 -7.91 -6.41 -4.75
N ILE A 164 -8.71 -6.34 -5.82
CA ILE A 164 -9.75 -5.34 -6.01
C ILE A 164 -11.08 -6.09 -6.18
N SER A 165 -12.11 -5.59 -5.51
CA SER A 165 -13.49 -6.03 -5.68
C SER A 165 -14.33 -4.94 -6.33
N ILE A 166 -15.41 -5.36 -6.98
CA ILE A 166 -16.46 -4.49 -7.50
C ILE A 166 -17.67 -4.67 -6.61
N ASP A 167 -18.25 -3.57 -6.13
CA ASP A 167 -19.45 -3.64 -5.32
C ASP A 167 -20.62 -4.19 -6.16
N THR A 168 -21.46 -5.01 -5.53
CA THR A 168 -22.57 -5.65 -6.26
C THR A 168 -23.58 -4.59 -6.71
N GLY A 169 -23.76 -4.47 -8.02
CA GLY A 169 -24.66 -3.50 -8.65
C GLY A 169 -24.06 -2.11 -8.86
N ASP A 170 -22.87 -1.83 -8.33
CA ASP A 170 -22.18 -0.55 -8.52
C ASP A 170 -20.80 -0.75 -9.17
N ASP A 171 -20.74 -0.45 -10.48
CA ASP A 171 -19.51 -0.52 -11.25
C ASP A 171 -18.50 0.58 -10.90
N TYR A 172 -18.80 1.49 -9.98
CA TYR A 172 -17.87 2.50 -9.51
C TYR A 172 -17.39 2.24 -8.08
N GLY A 173 -18.14 1.50 -7.28
CA GLY A 173 -17.75 1.11 -5.93
C GLY A 173 -16.81 -0.10 -5.91
N GLY A 174 -16.03 -0.22 -4.84
CA GLY A 174 -15.20 -1.39 -4.61
C GLY A 174 -14.32 -1.29 -3.38
N ILE A 175 -13.73 -2.42 -3.00
CA ILE A 175 -12.70 -2.52 -1.94
C ILE A 175 -11.37 -2.97 -2.54
N LEU A 176 -10.31 -2.22 -2.24
CA LEU A 176 -8.93 -2.66 -2.34
C LEU A 176 -8.52 -3.37 -1.04
N ALA A 177 -7.99 -4.58 -1.14
CA ALA A 177 -7.43 -5.30 0.01
C ALA A 177 -5.93 -5.61 -0.19
N LEU A 178 -5.17 -5.53 0.90
CA LEU A 178 -3.78 -5.99 1.00
C LEU A 178 -3.70 -7.18 1.96
N ASP A 179 -3.70 -8.40 1.42
CA ASP A 179 -3.45 -9.61 2.18
C ASP A 179 -1.95 -9.90 2.14
N ALA A 180 -1.25 -9.62 3.24
CA ALA A 180 0.21 -9.66 3.31
C ALA A 180 0.72 -10.19 4.65
N THR A 181 1.98 -10.58 4.70
CA THR A 181 2.69 -10.93 5.93
C THR A 181 2.57 -9.79 6.96
N PRO A 182 2.28 -10.07 8.25
CA PRO A 182 2.21 -9.03 9.27
C PRO A 182 3.47 -8.17 9.30
N GLY A 183 3.30 -6.86 9.46
CA GLY A 183 4.41 -5.89 9.43
C GLY A 183 4.76 -5.35 8.04
N VAL A 184 4.17 -5.89 6.96
CA VAL A 184 4.26 -5.26 5.62
C VAL A 184 3.60 -3.88 5.66
N THR A 185 4.32 -2.86 5.21
CA THR A 185 3.82 -1.50 5.00
C THR A 185 4.38 -0.89 3.72
N GLY A 186 3.63 -0.06 3.02
CA GLY A 186 4.16 0.68 1.86
C GLY A 186 3.15 1.64 1.25
N THR A 187 3.29 1.90 -0.04
CA THR A 187 2.43 2.84 -0.78
C THR A 187 1.67 2.09 -1.87
N VAL A 188 0.38 2.36 -2.03
CA VAL A 188 -0.41 1.84 -3.15
C VAL A 188 -0.86 2.99 -4.04
N VAL A 189 -0.72 2.80 -5.35
CA VAL A 189 -1.18 3.71 -6.40
C VAL A 189 -2.31 3.06 -7.18
N LEU A 190 -3.36 3.84 -7.45
CA LEU A 190 -4.53 3.47 -8.23
C LEU A 190 -4.49 4.12 -9.62
N THR A 191 -4.95 3.38 -10.63
CA THR A 191 -5.24 3.90 -11.98
C THR A 191 -6.74 3.73 -12.25
N ASN A 192 -7.37 4.75 -12.85
CA ASN A 192 -8.82 4.83 -13.09
C ASN A 192 -9.66 4.70 -11.80
N ALA A 193 -9.09 5.06 -10.65
CA ALA A 193 -9.79 5.09 -9.37
C ALA A 193 -9.09 5.99 -8.36
N VAL A 194 -9.83 6.40 -7.34
CA VAL A 194 -9.36 7.15 -6.19
C VAL A 194 -9.74 6.44 -4.89
N PHE A 195 -9.01 6.68 -3.82
CA PHE A 195 -9.42 6.25 -2.49
C PHE A 195 -10.61 7.08 -2.02
N ALA A 196 -11.67 6.43 -1.55
CA ALA A 196 -12.95 7.11 -1.26
C ALA A 196 -12.84 8.16 -0.15
N ASP A 197 -11.92 7.97 0.80
CA ASP A 197 -11.74 8.86 1.96
C ASP A 197 -10.89 10.11 1.64
N THR A 198 -9.99 10.03 0.66
CA THR A 198 -9.08 11.14 0.32
C THR A 198 -9.34 11.75 -1.06
N GLY A 199 -10.04 11.05 -1.94
CA GLY A 199 -10.16 11.42 -3.36
C GLY A 199 -8.84 11.35 -4.14
N GLY A 200 -7.76 10.83 -3.55
CA GLY A 200 -6.45 10.73 -4.18
C GLY A 200 -6.22 9.39 -4.88
N HIS A 201 -5.32 9.37 -5.87
CA HIS A 201 -4.89 8.14 -6.54
C HIS A 201 -3.83 7.35 -5.74
N THR A 202 -3.25 7.93 -4.70
CA THR A 202 -2.15 7.32 -3.93
C THR A 202 -2.50 7.27 -2.46
N ARG A 203 -2.18 6.15 -1.79
CA ARG A 203 -2.30 5.98 -0.35
C ARG A 203 -0.98 5.53 0.24
N SER A 204 -0.51 6.27 1.24
CA SER A 204 0.64 5.90 2.06
C SER A 204 0.42 6.38 3.50
N PRO A 205 0.67 5.55 4.52
CA PRO A 205 0.99 4.13 4.42
C PRO A 205 -0.25 3.26 4.16
N VAL A 206 -0.03 2.08 3.58
CA VAL A 206 -0.96 0.93 3.59
C VAL A 206 -0.28 -0.20 4.35
N SER A 207 -0.99 -0.84 5.27
CA SER A 207 -0.47 -1.91 6.13
C SER A 207 -1.12 -3.25 5.81
N ALA A 208 -0.44 -4.35 6.14
CA ALA A 208 -0.98 -5.70 6.03
C ALA A 208 -2.39 -5.81 6.65
N GLY A 209 -3.32 -6.42 5.92
CA GLY A 209 -4.72 -6.58 6.31
C GLY A 209 -5.61 -5.36 6.01
N ALA A 210 -5.08 -4.29 5.39
CA ALA A 210 -5.88 -3.13 5.02
C ALA A 210 -7.02 -3.50 4.06
N ARG A 211 -8.19 -2.88 4.28
CA ARG A 211 -9.35 -2.90 3.40
C ARG A 211 -9.80 -1.45 3.18
N LEU A 212 -9.64 -0.94 1.97
CA LEU A 212 -9.82 0.46 1.64
C LEU A 212 -10.89 0.62 0.57
N ALA A 213 -11.89 1.47 0.81
CA ALA A 213 -12.88 1.80 -0.19
C ALA A 213 -12.25 2.60 -1.33
N VAL A 214 -12.60 2.24 -2.56
CA VAL A 214 -12.16 2.91 -3.78
C VAL A 214 -13.37 3.33 -4.61
N VAL A 215 -13.22 4.44 -5.32
CA VAL A 215 -14.22 4.95 -6.27
C VAL A 215 -13.58 4.98 -7.65
N ALA A 216 -14.18 4.27 -8.58
CA ALA A 216 -13.74 4.23 -9.97
C ALA A 216 -13.92 5.59 -10.64
N VAL A 217 -12.97 5.95 -11.50
CA VAL A 217 -12.96 7.16 -12.31
C VAL A 217 -12.83 6.70 -13.77
N PRO A 218 -13.95 6.68 -14.54
CA PRO A 218 -13.93 6.27 -15.93
C PRO A 218 -12.96 7.13 -16.75
N PRO A 219 -12.11 6.53 -17.60
CA PRO A 219 -11.39 7.27 -18.61
C PRO A 219 -12.36 7.94 -19.58
N SER A 220 -12.06 9.18 -19.97
CA SER A 220 -12.90 9.95 -20.91
C SER A 220 -13.15 9.18 -22.21
N GLY A 221 -14.43 9.01 -22.56
CA GLY A 221 -14.85 8.35 -23.80
C GLY A 221 -14.81 6.82 -23.79
N SER A 222 -14.47 6.18 -22.65
CA SER A 222 -14.48 4.72 -22.54
C SER A 222 -15.86 4.19 -22.15
N THR A 223 -16.36 3.20 -22.89
CA THR A 223 -17.60 2.46 -22.52
C THR A 223 -17.33 1.32 -21.54
N ALA A 224 -16.08 0.86 -21.46
CA ALA A 224 -15.65 -0.16 -20.51
C ALA A 224 -14.23 0.15 -20.03
N TYR A 225 -13.92 -0.14 -18.76
CA TYR A 225 -12.59 0.12 -18.19
C TYR A 225 -12.30 -0.77 -16.98
N ARG A 226 -11.04 -0.81 -16.54
CA ARG A 226 -10.63 -1.45 -15.29
C ARG A 226 -9.89 -0.49 -14.40
N ILE A 227 -10.02 -0.71 -13.11
CA ILE A 227 -9.12 -0.16 -12.10
C ILE A 227 -7.88 -1.05 -12.04
N LEU A 228 -6.73 -0.42 -11.81
CA LEU A 228 -5.51 -1.10 -11.44
C LEU A 228 -5.01 -0.57 -10.10
N ALA A 229 -4.48 -1.45 -9.28
CA ALA A 229 -3.72 -1.11 -8.09
C ALA A 229 -2.30 -1.65 -8.25
N SER A 230 -1.32 -0.86 -7.86
CA SER A 230 0.07 -1.30 -7.88
C SER A 230 0.84 -0.74 -6.69
N SER A 231 1.83 -1.52 -6.25
CA SER A 231 2.84 -1.11 -5.30
C SER A 231 4.17 -1.74 -5.69
N SER A 232 5.24 -0.99 -5.49
CA SER A 232 6.62 -1.43 -5.69
C SER A 232 7.50 -1.18 -4.46
N ASP A 233 6.90 -0.75 -3.35
CA ASP A 233 7.58 -0.29 -2.13
C ASP A 233 6.95 -0.90 -0.86
N LEU A 234 6.35 -2.10 -0.96
CA LEU A 234 5.88 -2.82 0.22
C LEU A 234 7.08 -3.35 1.00
N VAL A 235 7.40 -2.71 2.11
CA VAL A 235 8.53 -3.05 2.96
C VAL A 235 8.06 -3.92 4.13
N VAL A 236 8.80 -4.98 4.39
CA VAL A 236 8.68 -5.79 5.61
C VAL A 236 10.08 -6.00 6.18
N PRO A 237 10.25 -6.02 7.51
CA PRO A 237 11.47 -6.53 8.11
C PRO A 237 11.77 -7.90 7.51
N ALA A 238 12.98 -8.09 6.99
CA ALA A 238 13.38 -9.41 6.52
C ALA A 238 13.31 -10.37 7.71
N ALA A 239 12.86 -11.60 7.48
CA ALA A 239 13.12 -12.64 8.47
C ALA A 239 14.63 -12.66 8.75
N PRO A 240 15.06 -12.76 10.03
CA PRO A 240 16.47 -12.80 10.36
C PRO A 240 17.18 -13.82 9.46
N PRO A 241 18.25 -13.43 8.74
CA PRO A 241 18.97 -14.37 7.90
C PRO A 241 19.58 -15.49 8.74
N ALA A 242 19.93 -16.61 8.11
CA ALA A 242 20.72 -17.68 8.73
C ALA A 242 22.20 -17.26 8.89
N SER A 243 22.44 -16.11 9.52
CA SER A 243 23.73 -15.50 9.75
C SER A 243 23.69 -14.66 11.03
N VAL A 244 24.82 -14.54 11.73
CA VAL A 244 24.95 -13.71 12.95
C VAL A 244 26.18 -12.82 12.85
N HIS A 245 26.20 -11.74 13.63
CA HIS A 245 27.41 -10.93 13.79
C HIS A 245 28.33 -11.59 14.81
N VAL A 246 29.58 -11.85 14.45
CA VAL A 246 30.55 -12.55 15.30
C VAL A 246 31.63 -11.60 15.81
N TYR A 247 31.95 -11.74 17.09
CA TYR A 247 33.10 -11.13 17.73
C TYR A 247 34.03 -12.21 18.28
N SER A 248 35.28 -12.18 17.84
CA SER A 248 36.27 -13.23 18.12
C SER A 248 37.29 -12.75 19.13
N THR A 249 37.58 -13.59 20.12
CA THR A 249 38.61 -13.35 21.14
C THR A 249 39.57 -14.53 21.18
N SER A 250 40.86 -14.29 20.98
CA SER A 250 41.86 -15.37 20.90
C SER A 250 41.93 -16.19 22.21
N GLY A 251 41.67 -17.50 22.10
CA GLY A 251 41.70 -18.43 23.24
C GLY A 251 40.63 -18.16 24.31
N ALA A 252 39.52 -17.53 23.93
CA ALA A 252 38.38 -17.25 24.80
C ALA A 252 37.07 -17.57 24.07
N GLN A 253 35.95 -17.27 24.73
CA GLN A 253 34.61 -17.40 24.17
C GLN A 253 34.44 -16.59 22.87
N THR A 254 33.80 -17.20 21.88
CA THR A 254 33.23 -16.50 20.73
C THR A 254 31.92 -15.86 21.15
N LEU A 255 31.74 -14.59 20.80
CA LEU A 255 30.52 -13.84 21.09
C LEU A 255 29.74 -13.62 19.79
N VAL A 256 28.41 -13.71 19.87
CA VAL A 256 27.51 -13.46 18.75
C VAL A 256 26.44 -12.46 19.13
N ALA A 257 26.03 -11.64 18.17
CA ALA A 257 24.87 -10.79 18.29
C ALA A 257 24.03 -10.91 17.00
N ALA A 258 22.80 -10.38 17.00
CA ALA A 258 21.94 -10.46 15.82
C ALA A 258 22.64 -9.89 14.58
N ALA A 259 22.44 -10.45 13.39
CA ALA A 259 22.85 -9.73 12.18
C ALA A 259 22.06 -8.42 12.08
N ASP A 260 22.60 -7.42 11.38
CA ASP A 260 21.86 -6.19 11.12
C ASP A 260 20.53 -6.50 10.43
N SER A 261 19.44 -5.94 10.93
CA SER A 261 18.11 -6.15 10.37
C SER A 261 18.08 -5.56 8.95
N SER A 262 17.84 -6.43 7.97
CA SER A 262 17.56 -6.01 6.59
C SER A 262 16.05 -5.90 6.38
N SER A 263 15.63 -5.22 5.31
CA SER A 263 14.23 -5.20 4.89
C SER A 263 14.11 -5.80 3.50
N ILE A 264 12.97 -6.45 3.27
CA ILE A 264 12.59 -6.96 1.95
C ILE A 264 11.60 -5.97 1.36
N VAL A 265 11.84 -5.57 0.11
CA VAL A 265 10.89 -4.80 -0.69
C VAL A 265 10.15 -5.76 -1.60
N LEU A 266 8.82 -5.75 -1.49
CA LEU A 266 7.89 -6.52 -2.30
C LEU A 266 7.18 -5.59 -3.28
N ALA A 267 6.79 -6.15 -4.41
CA ALA A 267 5.89 -5.51 -5.36
C ALA A 267 4.62 -6.35 -5.48
N ALA A 268 3.48 -5.68 -5.66
CA ALA A 268 2.19 -6.32 -5.86
C ALA A 268 1.37 -5.48 -6.85
N SER A 269 0.53 -6.16 -7.62
CA SER A 269 -0.44 -5.50 -8.48
C SER A 269 -1.75 -6.28 -8.54
N ALA A 270 -2.83 -5.57 -8.79
CA ALA A 270 -4.15 -6.12 -8.98
C ALA A 270 -4.89 -5.34 -10.08
N SER A 271 -5.85 -6.00 -10.71
CA SER A 271 -6.81 -5.37 -11.60
C SER A 271 -8.18 -5.98 -11.34
N ASP A 272 -9.25 -5.28 -11.73
CA ASP A 272 -10.59 -5.84 -11.69
C ASP A 272 -10.65 -7.19 -12.44
N LEU A 273 -11.45 -8.11 -11.88
CA LEU A 273 -11.68 -9.42 -12.46
C LEU A 273 -12.55 -9.39 -13.73
N ARG A 274 -13.27 -8.28 -13.94
CA ARG A 274 -14.06 -7.99 -15.14
C ARG A 274 -13.97 -6.50 -15.47
N ASP A 275 -14.44 -6.12 -16.64
CA ASP A 275 -14.58 -4.71 -16.97
C ASP A 275 -15.74 -4.07 -16.19
N ARG A 276 -15.56 -2.81 -15.82
CA ARG A 276 -16.59 -1.89 -15.35
C ARG A 276 -17.17 -1.15 -16.55
N LEU A 277 -18.47 -0.90 -16.54
CA LEU A 277 -19.17 -0.26 -17.64
C LEU A 277 -19.42 1.22 -17.32
N THR A 278 -19.42 2.04 -18.38
CA THR A 278 -19.87 3.43 -18.33
C THR A 278 -21.25 3.48 -18.99
N PRO A 279 -22.25 4.15 -18.38
CA PRO A 279 -23.57 4.29 -18.97
C PRO A 279 -23.49 4.86 -20.39
N SER A 280 -24.27 4.27 -21.29
CA SER A 280 -24.50 4.83 -22.61
C SER A 280 -25.82 5.61 -22.65
N LEU A 281 -25.82 6.67 -23.45
CA LEU A 281 -26.96 7.56 -23.63
C LEU A 281 -27.14 7.81 -25.12
N SER A 282 -28.34 7.50 -25.62
CA SER A 282 -28.86 8.03 -26.87
C SER A 282 -30.21 8.67 -26.62
N THR A 283 -30.61 9.62 -27.45
CA THR A 283 -31.88 10.32 -27.32
C THR A 283 -32.63 10.34 -28.66
N THR A 284 -33.89 10.77 -28.63
CA THR A 284 -34.69 11.05 -29.82
C THR A 284 -35.73 12.12 -29.48
N ALA A 285 -35.56 13.30 -30.08
CA ALA A 285 -36.45 14.43 -29.92
C ALA A 285 -37.69 14.34 -30.82
N GLN A 286 -38.81 14.89 -30.35
CA GLN A 286 -39.96 15.16 -31.20
C GLN A 286 -39.54 16.11 -32.34
N SER A 287 -39.73 15.72 -33.59
CA SER A 287 -39.15 16.42 -34.74
C SER A 287 -39.78 17.78 -35.06
N ALA A 288 -41.03 18.01 -34.64
CA ALA A 288 -41.73 19.27 -34.87
C ALA A 288 -42.68 19.63 -33.73
N ALA A 289 -42.83 20.92 -33.44
CA ALA A 289 -43.81 21.45 -32.50
C ALA A 289 -44.29 22.85 -32.92
N GLU A 290 -45.43 23.28 -32.40
CA GLU A 290 -46.02 24.60 -32.69
C GLU A 290 -46.11 25.48 -31.44
N VAL A 291 -46.06 26.80 -31.63
CA VAL A 291 -46.27 27.77 -30.54
C VAL A 291 -47.62 27.53 -29.85
N GLY A 292 -47.61 27.46 -28.52
CA GLY A 292 -48.77 27.12 -27.70
C GLY A 292 -48.93 25.63 -27.40
N GLY A 293 -48.14 24.77 -28.04
CA GLY A 293 -48.04 23.34 -27.75
C GLY A 293 -46.92 23.00 -26.77
N THR A 294 -46.51 21.73 -26.80
CA THR A 294 -45.37 21.21 -26.02
C THR A 294 -44.43 20.40 -26.91
N VAL A 295 -43.18 20.28 -26.48
CA VAL A 295 -42.16 19.41 -27.07
C VAL A 295 -41.62 18.44 -26.02
N ILE A 296 -41.25 17.24 -26.46
CA ILE A 296 -40.70 16.16 -25.62
C ILE A 296 -39.47 15.54 -26.30
N ASP A 297 -38.54 15.03 -25.49
CA ASP A 297 -37.37 14.25 -25.90
C ASP A 297 -37.34 12.93 -25.11
N THR A 298 -36.82 11.87 -25.71
CA THR A 298 -36.80 10.52 -25.14
C THR A 298 -35.40 9.95 -25.12
N ALA A 299 -34.86 9.65 -23.95
CA ALA A 299 -33.57 8.98 -23.77
C ALA A 299 -33.70 7.46 -23.73
N SER A 300 -32.78 6.77 -24.40
CA SER A 300 -32.51 5.33 -24.26
C SER A 300 -31.16 5.14 -23.55
N LEU A 301 -31.17 4.33 -22.49
CA LEU A 301 -30.07 4.17 -21.55
C LEU A 301 -29.69 2.69 -21.44
N LEU A 302 -28.39 2.39 -21.53
CA LEU A 302 -27.84 1.05 -21.28
C LEU A 302 -26.66 1.15 -20.32
N ASP A 303 -26.38 0.05 -19.62
CA ASP A 303 -25.30 -0.09 -18.65
C ASP A 303 -25.38 0.92 -17.49
N VAL A 304 -26.61 1.20 -17.02
CA VAL A 304 -26.87 2.11 -15.91
C VAL A 304 -26.50 1.41 -14.58
N PRO A 305 -25.64 2.01 -13.74
CA PRO A 305 -25.31 1.43 -12.44
C PRO A 305 -26.52 1.45 -11.51
N SER A 306 -26.70 0.40 -10.70
CA SER A 306 -27.83 0.32 -9.76
C SER A 306 -27.73 1.34 -8.63
N SER A 307 -26.54 1.92 -8.41
CA SER A 307 -26.32 3.06 -7.52
C SER A 307 -26.99 4.35 -8.02
N GLY A 308 -27.36 4.39 -9.30
CA GLY A 308 -28.06 5.51 -9.93
C GLY A 308 -27.17 6.52 -10.64
N VAL A 309 -27.77 7.17 -11.64
CA VAL A 309 -27.28 8.37 -12.34
C VAL A 309 -28.40 9.40 -12.43
N HIS A 310 -28.05 10.66 -12.66
CA HIS A 310 -29.00 11.76 -12.82
C HIS A 310 -29.04 12.23 -14.27
N LEU A 311 -30.22 12.20 -14.88
CA LEU A 311 -30.46 12.59 -16.26
C LEU A 311 -31.13 13.96 -16.33
N ARG A 312 -30.61 14.85 -17.19
CA ARG A 312 -31.21 16.14 -17.55
C ARG A 312 -31.21 16.34 -19.05
N TRP A 313 -32.20 17.09 -19.54
CA TRP A 313 -32.29 17.53 -20.93
C TRP A 313 -32.10 19.03 -21.04
N PHE A 314 -31.44 19.43 -22.11
CA PHE A 314 -31.21 20.83 -22.46
C PHE A 314 -31.53 21.03 -23.93
N GLY A 315 -32.43 21.97 -24.26
CA GLY A 315 -32.76 22.35 -25.62
C GLY A 315 -32.17 23.72 -25.95
N TYR A 316 -31.38 23.80 -27.02
CA TYR A 316 -30.67 25.00 -27.44
C TYR A 316 -31.25 25.54 -28.75
N LEU A 317 -31.75 26.77 -28.73
CA LEU A 317 -32.28 27.44 -29.90
C LEU A 317 -31.13 27.92 -30.80
N GLN A 318 -31.12 27.43 -32.03
CA GLN A 318 -30.13 27.81 -33.03
C GLN A 318 -30.27 29.31 -33.39
N PRO A 319 -29.19 30.11 -33.30
CA PRO A 319 -29.25 31.50 -33.72
C PRO A 319 -29.57 31.66 -35.21
N ILE A 320 -30.36 32.69 -35.52
CA ILE A 320 -30.74 33.02 -36.90
C ILE A 320 -29.49 33.24 -37.76
N GLY A 321 -29.46 32.59 -38.92
CA GLY A 321 -28.35 32.70 -39.88
C GLY A 321 -27.12 31.85 -39.55
N SER A 322 -27.13 31.09 -38.45
CA SER A 322 -26.04 30.17 -38.11
C SER A 322 -26.24 28.80 -38.75
N SER A 323 -25.22 28.31 -39.48
CA SER A 323 -25.21 26.99 -40.10
C SER A 323 -24.52 25.90 -39.25
N THR A 324 -23.81 26.29 -38.19
CA THR A 324 -23.14 25.34 -37.27
C THR A 324 -23.98 25.18 -36.01
N PRO A 325 -24.28 23.95 -35.55
CA PRO A 325 -25.02 23.74 -34.30
C PRO A 325 -24.37 24.43 -33.10
N GLN A 326 -25.17 25.14 -32.30
CA GLN A 326 -24.69 25.87 -31.11
C GLN A 326 -25.44 25.46 -29.83
N CYS A 327 -24.77 24.68 -28.99
CA CYS A 327 -25.27 24.26 -27.67
C CYS A 327 -24.46 24.92 -26.55
N ALA A 328 -24.70 26.21 -26.32
CA ALA A 328 -24.05 27.00 -25.28
C ALA A 328 -25.10 27.62 -24.36
N VAL A 329 -24.70 28.04 -23.16
CA VAL A 329 -25.63 28.67 -22.19
C VAL A 329 -26.39 29.85 -22.79
N SER A 330 -25.77 30.62 -23.70
CA SER A 330 -26.40 31.76 -24.38
C SER A 330 -27.51 31.38 -25.35
N THR A 331 -27.58 30.12 -25.80
CA THR A 331 -28.61 29.61 -26.72
C THR A 331 -29.62 28.70 -26.01
N LEU A 332 -29.51 28.54 -24.69
CA LEU A 332 -30.40 27.67 -23.91
C LEU A 332 -31.85 28.21 -23.95
N ALA A 333 -32.76 27.37 -24.43
CA ALA A 333 -34.19 27.67 -24.54
C ALA A 333 -35.05 26.76 -23.65
N PHE A 334 -34.60 25.53 -23.42
CA PHE A 334 -35.26 24.53 -22.57
C PHE A 334 -34.25 23.88 -21.63
N GLU A 335 -34.65 23.64 -20.39
CA GLU A 335 -33.86 22.93 -19.40
C GLU A 335 -34.80 22.17 -18.49
N SER A 336 -34.46 20.91 -18.15
CA SER A 336 -35.20 20.13 -17.18
C SER A 336 -35.29 20.83 -15.82
N SER A 337 -36.50 20.95 -15.30
CA SER A 337 -36.79 21.54 -13.99
C SER A 337 -36.01 20.84 -12.88
N GLU A 338 -36.02 19.51 -12.87
CA GLU A 338 -35.28 18.67 -11.94
C GLU A 338 -34.60 17.49 -12.67
N PRO A 339 -33.47 16.98 -12.16
CA PRO A 339 -32.85 15.75 -12.69
C PRO A 339 -33.71 14.52 -12.39
N VAL A 340 -33.79 13.60 -13.36
CA VAL A 340 -34.43 12.29 -13.18
C VAL A 340 -33.39 11.28 -12.72
N THR A 341 -33.64 10.58 -11.62
CA THR A 341 -32.73 9.53 -11.13
C THR A 341 -33.04 8.19 -11.83
N ILE A 342 -32.03 7.63 -12.51
CA ILE A 342 -32.13 6.38 -13.26
C ILE A 342 -31.24 5.34 -12.60
N THR A 343 -31.80 4.17 -12.26
CA THR A 343 -31.07 3.06 -11.61
C THR A 343 -31.06 1.77 -12.42
N THR A 344 -31.70 1.77 -13.60
CA THR A 344 -31.81 0.61 -14.49
C THR A 344 -31.83 1.08 -15.93
N ASP A 345 -31.40 0.20 -16.83
CA ASP A 345 -31.54 0.39 -18.28
C ASP A 345 -33.01 0.60 -18.68
N GLY A 346 -33.22 1.35 -19.77
CA GLY A 346 -34.55 1.59 -20.28
C GLY A 346 -34.70 2.90 -21.05
N VAL A 347 -35.96 3.25 -21.26
CA VAL A 347 -36.37 4.44 -22.01
C VAL A 347 -37.05 5.42 -21.06
N VAL A 348 -36.64 6.68 -21.09
CA VAL A 348 -37.12 7.73 -20.20
C VAL A 348 -37.45 8.96 -21.04
N ALA A 349 -38.67 9.45 -20.92
CA ALA A 349 -39.06 10.70 -21.55
C ALA A 349 -38.73 11.90 -20.65
N SER A 350 -38.40 13.02 -21.27
CA SER A 350 -38.33 14.31 -20.60
C SER A 350 -39.71 14.73 -20.09
N GLU A 351 -39.75 15.77 -19.26
CA GLU A 351 -41.01 16.50 -19.06
C GLU A 351 -41.49 17.14 -20.37
N LEU A 352 -42.76 17.56 -20.40
CA LEU A 352 -43.30 18.34 -21.51
C LEU A 352 -42.85 19.79 -21.39
N PHE A 353 -42.05 20.26 -22.35
CA PHE A 353 -41.60 21.65 -22.39
C PHE A 353 -42.60 22.51 -23.16
N ALA A 354 -43.09 23.60 -22.55
CA ALA A 354 -44.03 24.51 -23.18
C ALA A 354 -43.35 25.34 -24.29
N VAL A 355 -43.95 25.35 -25.48
CA VAL A 355 -43.41 26.06 -26.64
C VAL A 355 -44.00 27.47 -26.72
N THR A 356 -43.11 28.48 -26.73
CA THR A 356 -43.47 29.90 -26.85
C THR A 356 -42.94 30.50 -28.15
N ASP A 357 -43.39 31.69 -28.48
CA ASP A 357 -42.88 32.50 -29.60
C ASP A 357 -41.35 32.71 -29.54
N ARG A 358 -40.77 32.75 -28.34
CA ARG A 358 -39.32 32.87 -28.13
C ARG A 358 -38.52 31.62 -28.55
N SER A 359 -39.20 30.49 -28.76
CA SER A 359 -38.56 29.22 -29.12
C SER A 359 -38.67 28.90 -30.62
N VAL A 360 -39.27 29.79 -31.43
CA VAL A 360 -39.45 29.57 -32.87
C VAL A 360 -38.09 29.45 -33.57
N GLY A 361 -37.93 28.38 -34.35
CA GLY A 361 -36.68 28.04 -35.02
C GLY A 361 -36.29 26.57 -34.84
N THR A 362 -35.01 26.28 -35.06
CA THR A 362 -34.44 24.94 -34.87
C THR A 362 -33.88 24.82 -33.46
N VAL A 363 -34.27 23.77 -32.74
CA VAL A 363 -33.79 23.48 -31.38
C VAL A 363 -33.00 22.17 -31.40
N PHE A 364 -31.78 22.23 -30.86
CA PHE A 364 -30.93 21.05 -30.66
C PHE A 364 -31.00 20.58 -29.22
N TRP A 365 -31.32 19.31 -29.02
CA TRP A 365 -31.42 18.69 -27.71
C TRP A 365 -30.08 18.04 -27.33
N VAL A 366 -29.75 18.14 -26.04
CA VAL A 366 -28.60 17.48 -25.45
C VAL A 366 -29.03 16.94 -24.09
N ALA A 367 -29.14 15.62 -23.97
CA ALA A 367 -29.24 14.95 -22.69
C ALA A 367 -27.87 14.80 -22.03
N THR A 368 -27.82 14.86 -20.69
CA THR A 368 -26.60 14.68 -19.89
C THR A 368 -26.87 13.77 -18.71
N LEU A 369 -26.04 12.74 -18.54
CA LEU A 369 -25.98 11.91 -17.35
C LEU A 369 -24.87 12.40 -16.42
N THR A 370 -25.20 12.59 -15.15
CA THR A 370 -24.23 12.90 -14.10
C THR A 370 -24.29 11.88 -12.96
N ARG A 371 -23.17 11.73 -12.27
CA ARG A 371 -23.07 11.00 -11.00
C ARG A 371 -22.15 11.78 -10.08
N ASN A 372 -22.61 12.11 -8.88
CA ASN A 372 -21.87 12.98 -7.95
C ASN A 372 -21.33 14.24 -8.65
N ASP A 373 -22.18 14.88 -9.47
CA ASP A 373 -21.87 16.06 -10.29
C ASP A 373 -20.82 15.86 -11.40
N VAL A 374 -20.32 14.65 -11.61
CA VAL A 374 -19.42 14.30 -12.73
C VAL A 374 -20.25 13.82 -13.92
N VAL A 375 -20.03 14.39 -15.10
CA VAL A 375 -20.67 13.95 -16.34
C VAL A 375 -20.12 12.57 -16.74
N VAL A 376 -21.01 11.58 -16.85
CA VAL A 376 -20.66 10.20 -17.25
C VAL A 376 -21.09 9.86 -18.67
N ALA A 377 -22.10 10.55 -19.20
CA ALA A 377 -22.48 10.49 -20.62
C ALA A 377 -23.16 11.80 -21.04
N LYS A 378 -23.05 12.17 -22.32
CA LYS A 378 -23.66 13.39 -22.86
C LYS A 378 -23.98 13.24 -24.34
N GLY A 379 -25.14 13.73 -24.76
CA GLY A 379 -25.55 13.79 -26.16
C GLY A 379 -24.70 14.75 -26.99
N ILE A 380 -24.74 14.57 -28.31
CA ILE A 380 -23.97 15.37 -29.28
C ILE A 380 -24.82 16.55 -29.75
N CYS A 381 -24.24 17.75 -29.70
CA CYS A 381 -24.92 18.94 -30.24
C CYS A 381 -25.11 18.83 -31.75
N GLY A 382 -26.34 19.05 -32.23
CA GLY A 382 -26.64 19.04 -33.66
C GLY A 382 -26.92 17.66 -34.26
N ASP A 383 -27.11 16.63 -33.43
CA ASP A 383 -27.59 15.34 -33.92
C ASP A 383 -29.00 15.50 -34.53
N SER A 384 -29.20 14.94 -35.72
CA SER A 384 -30.47 15.01 -36.43
C SER A 384 -31.62 14.30 -35.70
N ALA A 385 -31.33 13.25 -34.92
CA ALA A 385 -32.33 12.61 -34.06
C ALA A 385 -32.72 13.50 -32.87
N GLU A 386 -31.87 14.47 -32.55
CA GLU A 386 -31.96 15.42 -31.43
C GLU A 386 -32.40 16.81 -31.87
N THR A 387 -33.21 16.90 -32.93
CA THR A 387 -33.57 18.19 -33.53
C THR A 387 -35.09 18.36 -33.61
N THR A 388 -35.59 19.46 -33.06
CA THR A 388 -36.99 19.90 -33.23
C THR A 388 -37.04 21.17 -34.07
N VAL A 389 -37.99 21.23 -35.01
CA VAL A 389 -38.35 22.47 -35.70
C VAL A 389 -39.63 23.04 -35.09
N ILE A 390 -39.54 24.27 -34.59
CA ILE A 390 -40.66 24.96 -33.96
C ILE A 390 -41.20 26.05 -34.90
N THR A 391 -42.49 25.97 -35.20
CA THR A 391 -43.19 26.92 -36.08
C THR A 391 -44.28 27.70 -35.35
N SER A 392 -44.52 28.93 -35.78
CA SER A 392 -45.72 29.67 -35.39
C SER A 392 -46.94 29.15 -36.17
N PRO A 393 -48.13 29.06 -35.55
CA PRO A 393 -49.36 28.78 -36.28
C PRO A 393 -49.56 29.85 -37.37
N GLU A 394 -49.94 29.44 -38.58
CA GLU A 394 -50.37 30.40 -39.60
C GLU A 394 -51.60 31.15 -39.09
N THR A 395 -51.53 32.48 -39.02
CA THR A 395 -52.71 33.32 -38.83
C THR A 395 -53.64 33.06 -40.03
N PRO A 396 -54.88 32.59 -39.84
CA PRO A 396 -55.80 32.40 -40.96
C PRO A 396 -55.97 33.72 -41.71
N PRO A 397 -55.96 33.73 -43.05
CA PRO A 397 -56.16 34.96 -43.80
C PRO A 397 -57.51 35.57 -43.41
N HIS A 398 -57.50 36.84 -42.99
CA HIS A 398 -58.72 37.60 -42.75
C HIS A 398 -59.54 37.61 -44.04
N LEU A 399 -60.66 36.88 -44.06
CA LEU A 399 -61.67 37.05 -45.09
C LEU A 399 -62.21 38.49 -44.99
N PRO A 400 -62.15 39.28 -46.07
CA PRO A 400 -62.70 40.63 -46.04
C PRO A 400 -64.21 40.52 -45.80
N VAL A 401 -64.69 41.21 -44.76
CA VAL A 401 -66.12 41.42 -44.55
C VAL A 401 -66.63 42.26 -45.71
N VAL A 402 -67.37 41.64 -46.63
CA VAL A 402 -68.14 42.36 -47.64
C VAL A 402 -69.41 42.85 -46.94
N SER A 403 -69.43 44.13 -46.57
CA SER A 403 -70.64 44.82 -46.15
C SER A 403 -71.53 45.05 -47.38
N GLY A 404 -72.72 44.44 -47.38
CA GLY A 404 -73.80 44.71 -48.33
C GLY A 404 -74.76 45.79 -47.84
#